data_AF-M4C3I1-F1
#
_entry.id   AF-M4C3I1-F1
#
_cell.length_a   1.000
_cell.length_b   1.000
_cell.length_c   1.000
_cell.angle_alpha   90.00
_cell.angle_beta   90.00
_cell.angle_gamma   90.00
#
_symmetry.space_group_name_H-M   'P 1'
#
loop_
_entity.id
_entity.type
_entity.pdbx_description
1 polymer ?
#
loop_
_entity_poly.entity_id
_entity_poly.type
_entity_poly.pdbx_seq_one_letter_code
_entity_poly.pdbx_strand_id
1 'polypeptide(L)'
;MVQISLLCAITGVRDSVFAVRIDPNESVGQLKEAIKAANPAMSYCEASKLRLYVAKRRGTWLKEDRIKHDVNGTLGLQQLESEAAPLRLSGLSERDVGTPVVEDDGTGRNRELQVLVSVPPVPLEIGRVTIGVTNRMVLNDPPLVAYWNALRTDTSKIEADTVWALPEGTFFLGDPAQGSHLYIREIFPRLWDICSKTSKGVSIFGNPGIGKTCFGHFILLHLGRRGGTVVYEDADKCVLFSDQGVVEGRTSDFDQVLSQSSTWYISHDDGSTDDYEAKTIVFTSRLRRTTGSQSLSLCMPVWSEEEIMTCRGLMYSNTPAAIVEDCYDRWGGIPRYVLRYAEDSEQQKLLEKAIDMVRVWDVIRISTGWNLLPYAGEDGSAVPLSGQRRLYP
;
A
#
# COMPACT_ATOMS: atom_id res chain seq x y z
N MET A 1 3.88 -45.57 19.54
CA MET A 1 3.49 -44.20 19.94
C MET A 1 2.29 -43.82 19.11
N VAL A 2 1.24 -43.32 19.74
CA VAL A 2 0.04 -42.85 19.04
C VAL A 2 0.29 -41.40 18.66
N GLN A 3 0.26 -41.07 17.37
CA GLN A 3 0.35 -39.70 16.89
C GLN A 3 -1.03 -39.20 16.50
N ILE A 4 -1.37 -37.98 16.88
CA ILE A 4 -2.54 -37.27 16.41
C ILE A 4 -2.13 -36.23 15.36
N SER A 5 -3.05 -35.86 14.48
CA SER A 5 -2.86 -34.77 13.52
C SER A 5 -3.71 -33.59 13.97
N LEU A 6 -3.06 -32.51 14.38
CA LEU A 6 -3.71 -31.26 14.77
C LEU A 6 -3.73 -30.31 13.58
N LEU A 7 -4.90 -29.78 13.24
CA LEU A 7 -5.05 -28.70 12.29
C LEU A 7 -4.89 -27.36 13.01
N CYS A 8 -3.86 -26.63 12.61
CA CYS A 8 -3.43 -25.37 13.19
C CYS A 8 -3.72 -24.21 12.22
N ALA A 9 -4.03 -23.03 12.74
CA ALA A 9 -4.13 -21.80 11.95
C ALA A 9 -3.48 -20.62 12.69
N ILE A 10 -2.86 -19.71 11.93
CA ILE A 10 -2.26 -18.49 12.48
C ILE A 10 -3.32 -17.39 12.54
N THR A 11 -3.50 -16.79 13.71
CA THR A 11 -4.48 -15.73 13.91
C THR A 11 -4.18 -14.55 12.98
N GLY A 12 -5.17 -14.17 12.17
CA GLY A 12 -5.11 -12.98 11.33
C GLY A 12 -4.33 -13.12 10.02
N VAL A 13 -3.78 -14.30 9.70
CA VAL A 13 -3.14 -14.56 8.40
C VAL A 13 -4.09 -15.39 7.55
N ARG A 14 -4.38 -14.93 6.32
CA ARG A 14 -5.23 -15.67 5.37
C ARG A 14 -4.55 -16.96 4.93
N ASP A 15 -5.35 -18.01 4.76
CA ASP A 15 -4.93 -19.30 4.23
C ASP A 15 -3.69 -19.89 4.96
N SER A 16 -3.64 -19.69 6.28
CA SER A 16 -2.56 -20.10 7.18
C SER A 16 -2.80 -21.45 7.86
N VAL A 17 -3.67 -22.28 7.29
CA VAL A 17 -4.03 -23.57 7.85
C VAL A 17 -2.99 -24.63 7.48
N PHE A 18 -2.46 -25.33 8.48
CA PHE A 18 -1.50 -26.43 8.28
C PHE A 18 -1.69 -27.52 9.33
N ALA A 19 -1.22 -28.73 9.03
CA ALA A 19 -1.31 -29.88 9.93
C ALA A 19 0.02 -30.12 10.66
N VAL A 20 -0.07 -30.42 11.95
CA VAL A 20 1.07 -30.81 12.79
C VAL A 20 0.81 -32.20 13.36
N ARG A 21 1.75 -33.12 13.18
CA ARG A 21 1.72 -34.45 13.79
C ARG A 21 2.49 -34.45 15.10
N ILE A 22 1.86 -34.89 16.18
CA ILE A 22 2.47 -34.90 17.52
C ILE A 22 1.88 -36.04 18.37
N ASP A 23 2.66 -36.56 19.34
CA ASP A 23 2.15 -37.51 20.34
C ASP A 23 1.39 -36.74 21.44
N PRO A 24 0.15 -37.13 21.81
CA PRO A 24 -0.64 -36.44 22.83
C PRO A 24 -0.02 -36.38 24.24
N ASN A 25 1.00 -37.21 24.52
CA ASN A 25 1.74 -37.17 25.78
C ASN A 25 2.86 -36.12 25.78
N GLU A 26 3.21 -35.58 24.60
CA GLU A 26 4.16 -34.48 24.49
C GLU A 26 3.58 -33.22 25.11
N SER A 27 4.47 -32.31 25.45
CA SER A 27 4.18 -31.07 26.13
C SER A 27 3.72 -29.97 25.17
N VAL A 28 3.06 -28.94 25.72
CA VAL A 28 2.72 -27.71 24.97
C VAL A 28 3.98 -27.05 24.37
N GLY A 29 5.12 -27.09 25.07
CA GLY A 29 6.39 -26.58 24.56
C GLY A 29 6.85 -27.31 23.30
N GLN A 30 6.73 -28.65 23.28
CA GLN A 30 7.06 -29.44 22.09
C GLN A 30 6.07 -29.19 20.94
N LEU A 31 4.80 -28.92 21.23
CA LEU A 31 3.84 -28.48 20.22
C LEU A 31 4.23 -27.14 19.60
N LYS A 32 4.70 -26.16 20.40
CA LYS A 32 5.20 -24.88 19.87
C LYS A 32 6.38 -25.07 18.91
N GLU A 33 7.33 -25.93 19.25
CA GLU A 33 8.47 -26.25 18.37
C GLU A 33 8.02 -26.96 17.09
N ALA A 34 7.11 -27.93 17.18
CA ALA A 34 6.56 -28.63 16.02
C ALA A 34 5.79 -27.68 15.08
N ILE A 35 5.02 -26.75 15.66
CA ILE A 35 4.31 -25.69 14.93
C ILE A 35 5.29 -24.78 14.19
N LYS A 36 6.36 -24.32 14.86
CA LYS A 36 7.40 -23.49 14.24
C LYS A 36 8.10 -24.23 13.09
N ALA A 37 8.45 -25.51 13.30
CA ALA A 37 9.09 -26.33 12.27
C ALA A 37 8.19 -26.59 11.06
N ALA A 38 6.88 -26.75 11.28
CA ALA A 38 5.91 -27.02 10.22
C ALA A 38 5.61 -25.82 9.32
N ASN A 39 5.98 -24.60 9.72
CA ASN A 39 5.68 -23.39 8.96
C ASN A 39 6.87 -22.40 8.96
N PRO A 40 7.65 -22.34 7.86
CA PRO A 40 8.80 -21.46 7.70
C PRO A 40 8.49 -19.97 7.86
N ALA A 41 7.23 -19.54 7.69
CA ALA A 41 6.82 -18.15 7.89
C ALA A 41 6.96 -17.70 9.36
N MET A 42 7.15 -18.62 10.31
CA MET A 42 7.41 -18.32 11.73
C MET A 42 8.90 -18.25 12.11
N SER A 43 9.81 -18.22 11.13
CA SER A 43 11.27 -18.18 11.38
C SER A 43 11.72 -17.02 12.25
N TYR A 44 11.04 -15.87 12.20
CA TYR A 44 11.36 -14.65 12.94
C TYR A 44 10.94 -14.68 14.42
N CYS A 45 10.16 -15.67 14.86
CA CYS A 45 9.65 -15.77 16.23
C CYS A 45 10.22 -17.00 16.96
N GLU A 46 10.59 -16.84 18.23
CA GLU A 46 10.95 -17.98 19.09
C GLU A 46 9.71 -18.79 19.43
N ALA A 47 9.82 -20.13 19.39
CA ALA A 47 8.68 -21.00 19.63
C ALA A 47 8.05 -20.73 21.02
N SER A 48 8.88 -20.50 22.04
CA SER A 48 8.46 -20.15 23.41
C SER A 48 7.53 -18.93 23.48
N LYS A 49 7.71 -17.96 22.57
CA LYS A 49 6.91 -16.72 22.51
C LYS A 49 5.53 -16.94 21.90
N LEU A 50 5.29 -18.04 21.18
CA LEU A 50 3.97 -18.37 20.63
C LEU A 50 2.95 -18.55 21.75
N ARG A 51 1.74 -18.04 21.54
CA ARG A 51 0.58 -18.31 22.39
C ARG A 51 -0.35 -19.25 21.64
N LEU A 52 -0.64 -20.40 22.23
CA LEU A 52 -1.51 -21.41 21.64
C LEU A 52 -2.87 -21.40 22.34
N TYR A 53 -3.93 -21.53 21.55
CA TYR A 53 -5.30 -21.59 22.03
C TYR A 53 -5.97 -22.85 21.50
N VAL A 54 -6.73 -23.53 22.35
CA VAL A 54 -7.65 -24.57 21.89
C VAL A 54 -8.73 -23.88 21.06
N ALA A 55 -8.84 -24.24 19.78
CA ALA A 55 -9.76 -23.62 18.84
C ALA A 55 -11.20 -24.14 19.03
N LYS A 56 -11.66 -24.23 20.28
CA LYS A 56 -12.97 -24.72 20.68
C LYS A 56 -13.73 -23.61 21.41
N ARG A 57 -14.89 -23.23 20.89
CA ARG A 57 -15.75 -22.18 21.49
C ARG A 57 -17.09 -22.81 21.85
N ARG A 58 -17.46 -22.77 23.13
CA ARG A 58 -18.71 -23.38 23.66
C ARG A 58 -18.89 -24.86 23.28
N GLY A 59 -17.79 -25.62 23.22
CA GLY A 59 -17.81 -27.05 22.91
C GLY A 59 -17.72 -27.41 21.43
N THR A 60 -17.74 -26.44 20.51
CA THR A 60 -17.62 -26.67 19.07
C THR A 60 -16.27 -26.18 18.55
N TRP A 61 -15.64 -26.96 17.66
CA TRP A 61 -14.41 -26.55 16.99
C TRP A 61 -14.66 -25.37 16.04
N LEU A 62 -13.71 -24.46 15.96
CA LEU A 62 -13.75 -23.36 15.01
C LEU A 62 -13.47 -23.89 13.61
N LYS A 63 -14.11 -23.28 12.63
CA LYS A 63 -13.94 -23.61 11.21
C LYS A 63 -13.07 -22.57 10.53
N GLU A 64 -12.33 -22.99 9.51
CA GLU A 64 -11.39 -22.15 8.75
C GLU A 64 -12.03 -20.86 8.20
N ASP A 65 -13.26 -20.93 7.70
CA ASP A 65 -14.01 -19.80 7.15
C ASP A 65 -14.25 -18.67 8.18
N ARG A 66 -14.36 -19.01 9.47
CA ARG A 66 -14.64 -18.05 10.55
C ARG A 66 -13.42 -17.30 11.05
N ILE A 67 -12.20 -17.76 10.77
CA ILE A 67 -10.96 -17.05 11.18
C ILE A 67 -10.69 -15.83 10.28
N LYS A 68 -11.17 -15.85 9.04
CA LYS A 68 -10.89 -14.82 8.02
C LYS A 68 -11.35 -13.40 8.43
N HIS A 69 -12.27 -13.30 9.40
CA HIS A 69 -12.92 -12.04 9.81
C HIS A 69 -12.81 -11.72 11.31
N ASP A 70 -12.19 -12.58 12.14
CA ASP A 70 -12.23 -12.37 13.59
C ASP A 70 -11.15 -11.38 14.05
N VAL A 71 -11.56 -10.13 14.25
CA VAL A 71 -10.74 -9.04 14.82
C VAL A 71 -10.37 -9.32 16.28
N ASN A 72 -11.14 -10.18 16.97
CA ASN A 72 -10.95 -10.60 18.36
C ASN A 72 -10.58 -12.10 18.47
N GLY A 73 -9.89 -12.65 17.46
CA GLY A 73 -9.75 -14.10 17.16
C GLY A 73 -9.44 -15.08 18.29
N THR A 74 -8.91 -14.65 19.43
CA THR A 74 -8.58 -15.50 20.58
C THR A 74 -9.46 -15.26 21.81
N LEU A 75 -10.35 -14.25 21.79
CA LEU A 75 -11.18 -13.88 22.92
C LEU A 75 -12.13 -15.03 23.31
N GLY A 76 -12.06 -15.45 24.58
CA GLY A 76 -12.89 -16.53 25.12
C GLY A 76 -12.45 -17.95 24.72
N LEU A 77 -11.26 -18.11 24.12
CA LEU A 77 -10.64 -19.42 23.92
C LEU A 77 -9.76 -19.80 25.10
N GLN A 78 -9.63 -21.11 25.34
CA GLN A 78 -8.72 -21.63 26.36
C GLN A 78 -7.28 -21.50 25.87
N GLN A 79 -6.45 -20.75 26.58
CA GLN A 79 -5.02 -20.66 26.32
C GLN A 79 -4.28 -21.87 26.91
N LEU A 80 -3.31 -22.39 26.16
CA LEU A 80 -2.37 -23.42 26.62
C LEU A 80 -1.20 -22.73 27.33
N GLU A 81 -1.35 -22.44 28.63
CA GLU A 81 -0.39 -21.61 29.38
C GLU A 81 0.83 -22.37 29.90
N SER A 82 0.66 -23.64 30.32
CA SER A 82 1.74 -24.43 30.91
C SER A 82 2.53 -25.17 29.85
N GLU A 83 3.78 -24.75 29.60
CA GLU A 83 4.63 -25.38 28.59
C GLU A 83 4.93 -26.84 28.87
N ALA A 84 4.99 -27.24 30.15
CA ALA A 84 5.25 -28.62 30.55
C ALA A 84 3.99 -29.51 30.57
N ALA A 85 2.79 -28.93 30.40
CA ALA A 85 1.55 -29.70 30.42
C ALA A 85 1.46 -30.63 29.20
N PRO A 86 1.16 -31.93 29.39
CA PRO A 86 0.85 -32.83 28.29
C PRO A 86 -0.40 -32.40 27.54
N LEU A 87 -0.39 -32.49 26.20
CA LEU A 87 -1.52 -32.07 25.34
C LEU A 87 -2.84 -32.78 25.68
N ARG A 88 -2.78 -34.06 26.06
CA ARG A 88 -3.93 -34.85 26.50
C ARG A 88 -4.68 -34.25 27.70
N LEU A 89 -4.00 -33.47 28.55
CA LEU A 89 -4.63 -32.81 29.71
C LEU A 89 -5.23 -31.44 29.36
N SER A 90 -5.02 -30.97 28.12
CA SER A 90 -5.45 -29.67 27.65
C SER A 90 -6.56 -29.77 26.58
N GLY A 91 -7.28 -30.89 26.52
CA GLY A 91 -8.36 -31.11 25.55
C GLY A 91 -7.87 -31.38 24.12
N LEU A 92 -6.62 -31.82 23.98
CA LEU A 92 -5.98 -32.21 22.72
C LEU A 92 -5.53 -33.69 22.77
N SER A 93 -6.42 -34.59 23.21
CA SER A 93 -6.21 -36.03 23.14
C SER A 93 -6.81 -36.63 21.86
N GLU A 94 -6.44 -37.88 21.53
CA GLU A 94 -7.06 -38.65 20.44
C GLU A 94 -8.59 -38.70 20.56
N ARG A 95 -9.12 -38.82 21.79
CA ARG A 95 -10.57 -38.82 22.05
C ARG A 95 -11.22 -37.46 21.82
N ASP A 96 -10.51 -36.38 22.10
CA ASP A 96 -11.04 -35.02 22.00
C ASP A 96 -11.04 -34.51 20.56
N VAL A 97 -10.00 -34.83 19.81
CA VAL A 97 -9.81 -34.43 18.41
C VAL A 97 -10.69 -35.27 17.48
N GLY A 98 -10.91 -36.55 17.83
CA GLY A 98 -11.60 -37.50 16.95
C GLY A 98 -10.80 -37.83 15.68
N THR A 99 -11.29 -38.75 14.87
CA THR A 99 -10.77 -38.94 13.50
C THR A 99 -11.11 -37.70 12.66
N PRO A 100 -10.15 -37.08 11.95
CA PRO A 100 -10.44 -35.91 11.12
C PRO A 100 -11.54 -36.25 10.11
N VAL A 101 -12.68 -35.58 10.22
CA VAL A 101 -13.74 -35.68 9.20
C VAL A 101 -13.26 -34.86 8.00
N VAL A 102 -12.61 -35.53 7.05
CA VAL A 102 -12.46 -35.01 5.70
C VAL A 102 -13.75 -35.38 4.97
N GLU A 103 -14.77 -34.55 5.08
CA GLU A 103 -15.87 -34.62 4.12
C GLU A 103 -15.32 -34.17 2.76
N ASP A 104 -15.12 -35.15 1.88
CA ASP A 104 -14.73 -34.99 0.49
C ASP A 104 -15.93 -34.52 -0.34
N ASP A 105 -16.38 -33.28 -0.10
CA ASP A 105 -17.48 -32.66 -0.84
C ASP A 105 -17.00 -31.74 -1.98
N GLY A 106 -15.71 -31.82 -2.34
CA GLY A 106 -15.15 -31.05 -3.45
C GLY A 106 -15.10 -29.53 -3.23
N THR A 107 -15.42 -29.01 -2.04
CA THR A 107 -15.38 -27.57 -1.75
C THR A 107 -14.34 -27.14 -0.71
N GLY A 108 -13.73 -28.07 0.04
CA GLY A 108 -12.51 -27.84 0.85
C GLY A 108 -12.61 -26.78 1.96
N ARG A 109 -13.79 -26.24 2.27
CA ARG A 109 -13.97 -25.01 3.08
C ARG A 109 -14.46 -25.23 4.52
N ASN A 110 -14.54 -26.48 4.99
CA ASN A 110 -15.24 -26.80 6.25
C ASN A 110 -14.36 -27.53 7.28
N ARG A 111 -13.04 -27.32 7.25
CA ARG A 111 -12.12 -28.01 8.16
C ARG A 111 -12.20 -27.43 9.58
N GLU A 112 -12.40 -28.32 10.56
CA GLU A 112 -12.37 -27.98 11.97
C GLU A 112 -10.93 -27.82 12.46
N LEU A 113 -10.66 -26.71 13.13
CA LEU A 113 -9.35 -26.36 13.66
C LEU A 113 -9.26 -26.78 15.12
N GLN A 114 -8.12 -27.36 15.49
CA GLN A 114 -7.86 -27.77 16.87
C GLN A 114 -7.05 -26.73 17.62
N VAL A 115 -6.12 -26.06 16.94
CA VAL A 115 -5.20 -25.09 17.57
C VAL A 115 -5.17 -23.77 16.80
N LEU A 116 -5.35 -22.68 17.54
CA LEU A 116 -5.11 -21.32 17.06
C LEU A 116 -3.77 -20.82 17.58
N VAL A 117 -2.92 -20.34 16.68
CA VAL A 117 -1.57 -19.85 16.98
C VAL A 117 -1.57 -18.33 16.92
N SER A 118 -1.30 -17.69 18.04
CA SER A 118 -1.09 -16.24 18.13
C SER A 118 0.40 -15.94 18.27
N VAL A 119 0.91 -15.13 17.34
CA VAL A 119 2.29 -14.66 17.33
C VAL A 119 2.32 -13.29 18.01
N PRO A 120 3.07 -13.10 19.10
CA PRO A 120 3.16 -11.79 19.73
C PRO A 120 3.84 -10.80 18.76
N PRO A 121 3.40 -9.53 18.74
CA PRO A 121 4.05 -8.52 17.92
C PRO A 121 5.51 -8.31 18.34
N VAL A 122 6.39 -8.09 17.37
CA VAL A 122 7.78 -7.69 17.63
C VAL A 122 7.80 -6.17 17.84
N PRO A 123 8.25 -5.67 19.00
CA PRO A 123 8.32 -4.23 19.22
C PRO A 123 9.38 -3.62 18.31
N LEU A 124 9.02 -2.54 17.61
CA LEU A 124 9.91 -1.72 16.80
C LEU A 124 9.75 -0.27 17.25
N GLU A 125 10.84 0.33 17.72
CA GLU A 125 10.87 1.73 18.13
C GLU A 125 10.99 2.62 16.90
N ILE A 126 10.13 3.62 16.76
CA ILE A 126 10.14 4.58 15.66
C ILE A 126 10.00 5.97 16.27
N GLY A 127 11.13 6.67 16.38
CA GLY A 127 11.20 7.94 17.09
C GLY A 127 10.79 7.78 18.56
N ARG A 128 9.64 8.34 18.94
CA ARG A 128 9.09 8.32 20.32
C ARG A 128 7.99 7.29 20.56
N VAL A 129 7.63 6.49 19.56
CA VAL A 129 6.58 5.48 19.68
C VAL A 129 7.16 4.09 19.46
N THR A 130 6.49 3.07 20.00
CA THR A 130 6.81 1.66 19.75
C THR A 130 5.63 1.04 19.03
N ILE A 131 5.85 0.61 17.79
CA ILE A 131 4.86 -0.17 17.05
C ILE A 131 5.08 -1.67 17.26
N GLY A 132 3.99 -2.43 17.29
CA GLY A 132 4.07 -3.89 17.32
C GLY A 132 4.01 -4.45 15.91
N VAL A 133 5.14 -4.91 15.37
CA VAL A 133 5.19 -5.58 14.07
C VAL A 133 4.49 -6.93 14.19
N THR A 134 3.35 -7.06 13.51
CA THR A 134 2.54 -8.29 13.54
C THR A 134 2.91 -9.23 12.39
N ASN A 135 2.38 -10.45 12.44
CA ASN A 135 2.45 -11.44 11.37
C ASN A 135 1.71 -11.06 10.07
N ARG A 136 0.97 -9.94 10.05
CA ARG A 136 0.33 -9.40 8.85
C ARG A 136 1.22 -8.39 8.12
N MET A 137 2.34 -8.01 8.74
CA MET A 137 3.30 -7.05 8.22
C MET A 137 4.54 -7.79 7.74
N VAL A 138 5.29 -7.16 6.83
CA VAL A 138 6.58 -7.68 6.37
C VAL A 138 7.68 -6.74 6.87
N LEU A 139 8.47 -7.21 7.83
CA LEU A 139 9.60 -6.48 8.37
C LEU A 139 10.86 -6.82 7.59
N ASN A 140 11.56 -5.78 7.12
CA ASN A 140 12.84 -5.83 6.44
C ASN A 140 12.84 -6.77 5.23
N ASP A 141 11.81 -6.66 4.38
CA ASP A 141 11.81 -7.28 3.06
C ASP A 141 13.10 -6.89 2.30
N PRO A 142 13.94 -7.86 1.87
CA PRO A 142 15.28 -7.54 1.38
C PRO A 142 15.31 -6.58 0.18
N PRO A 143 14.43 -6.72 -0.85
CA PRO A 143 14.31 -5.73 -1.93
C PRO A 143 13.97 -4.31 -1.43
N LEU A 144 13.01 -4.17 -0.52
CA LEU A 144 12.64 -2.86 0.05
C LEU A 144 13.77 -2.26 0.90
N VAL A 145 14.48 -3.08 1.68
CA VAL A 145 15.64 -2.66 2.46
C VAL A 145 16.78 -2.19 1.54
N ALA A 146 17.05 -2.92 0.46
CA ALA A 146 18.06 -2.53 -0.53
C ALA A 146 17.71 -1.17 -1.17
N TYR A 147 16.45 -0.99 -1.57
CA TYR A 147 15.95 0.28 -2.10
C TYR A 147 16.14 1.42 -1.10
N TRP A 148 15.69 1.26 0.14
CA TRP A 148 15.80 2.32 1.15
C TRP A 148 17.25 2.66 1.50
N ASN A 149 18.10 1.64 1.66
CA ASN A 149 19.52 1.83 1.91
C ASN A 149 20.20 2.57 0.75
N ALA A 150 19.85 2.24 -0.50
CA ALA A 150 20.36 2.97 -1.66
C ALA A 150 20.04 4.46 -1.57
N LEU A 151 18.81 4.85 -1.20
CA LEU A 151 18.44 6.26 -1.04
C LEU A 151 19.22 6.94 0.10
N ARG A 152 19.42 6.25 1.23
CA ARG A 152 20.12 6.79 2.41
C ARG A 152 21.61 7.02 2.17
N THR A 153 22.26 6.12 1.44
CA THR A 153 23.70 6.18 1.17
C THR A 153 24.05 7.02 -0.06
N ASP A 154 23.05 7.40 -0.84
CA ASP A 154 23.28 8.15 -2.07
C ASP A 154 23.72 9.59 -1.79
N THR A 155 24.80 9.99 -2.45
CA THR A 155 25.43 11.31 -2.34
C THR A 155 25.51 12.04 -3.68
N SER A 156 24.94 11.45 -4.73
CA SER A 156 24.95 12.03 -6.08
C SER A 156 24.31 13.42 -6.11
N LYS A 157 24.82 14.29 -6.99
CA LYS A 157 24.21 15.59 -7.21
C LYS A 157 22.90 15.40 -7.97
N ILE A 158 21.82 15.99 -7.44
CA ILE A 158 20.50 15.98 -8.09
C ILE A 158 20.40 17.26 -8.91
N GLU A 159 20.36 17.10 -10.23
CA GLU A 159 20.23 18.21 -11.18
C GLU A 159 18.99 18.03 -12.04
N ALA A 160 18.34 19.13 -12.40
CA ALA A 160 17.25 19.12 -13.36
C ALA A 160 17.73 18.59 -14.72
N ASP A 161 16.82 17.95 -15.43
CA ASP A 161 16.99 17.41 -16.79
C ASP A 161 18.10 16.36 -16.90
N THR A 162 18.33 15.65 -15.81
CA THR A 162 19.22 14.49 -15.73
C THR A 162 18.46 13.22 -15.37
N VAL A 163 19.10 12.06 -15.54
CA VAL A 163 18.59 10.79 -15.05
C VAL A 163 19.38 10.37 -13.83
N TRP A 164 18.67 10.20 -12.72
CA TRP A 164 19.19 9.56 -11.54
C TRP A 164 18.89 8.06 -11.58
N ALA A 165 19.84 7.22 -11.19
CA ALA A 165 19.70 5.77 -11.24
C ALA A 165 20.04 5.14 -9.89
N LEU A 166 19.26 4.12 -9.53
CA LEU A 166 19.57 3.23 -8.42
C LEU A 166 20.79 2.35 -8.75
N PRO A 167 21.51 1.85 -7.73
CA PRO A 167 22.54 0.83 -7.91
C PRO A 167 22.03 -0.39 -8.67
N GLU A 168 22.93 -1.06 -9.39
CA GLU A 168 22.59 -2.27 -10.15
C GLU A 168 21.90 -3.32 -9.25
N GLY A 169 20.83 -3.94 -9.77
CA GLY A 169 20.03 -4.91 -9.02
C GLY A 169 19.06 -4.32 -8.00
N THR A 170 18.98 -2.99 -7.87
CA THR A 170 18.02 -2.30 -7.00
C THR A 170 16.93 -1.61 -7.82
N PHE A 171 15.68 -1.71 -7.37
CA PHE A 171 14.51 -1.19 -8.07
C PHE A 171 13.64 -0.35 -7.14
N PHE A 172 12.84 0.55 -7.72
CA PHE A 172 11.90 1.36 -6.94
C PHE A 172 10.94 0.47 -6.15
N LEU A 173 10.86 0.72 -4.84
CA LEU A 173 10.04 -0.07 -3.90
C LEU A 173 10.30 -1.59 -3.95
N GLY A 174 11.53 -1.98 -4.35
CA GLY A 174 11.93 -3.38 -4.45
C GLY A 174 11.30 -4.14 -5.63
N ASP A 175 10.61 -3.47 -6.55
CA ASP A 175 9.87 -4.10 -7.64
C ASP A 175 10.52 -3.81 -9.01
N PRO A 176 11.07 -4.83 -9.71
CA PRO A 176 11.64 -4.68 -11.04
C PRO A 176 10.70 -4.02 -12.07
N ALA A 177 9.38 -4.19 -11.95
CA ALA A 177 8.41 -3.60 -12.87
C ALA A 177 8.33 -2.06 -12.75
N GLN A 178 8.76 -1.50 -11.62
CA GLN A 178 8.83 -0.05 -11.42
C GLN A 178 10.11 0.57 -11.99
N GLY A 179 11.08 -0.26 -12.36
CA GLY A 179 12.36 0.18 -12.91
C GLY A 179 13.32 0.72 -11.86
N SER A 180 14.42 1.31 -12.33
CA SER A 180 15.54 1.75 -11.49
C SER A 180 16.08 3.14 -11.84
N HIS A 181 15.46 3.82 -12.82
CA HIS A 181 15.89 5.11 -13.35
C HIS A 181 14.79 6.16 -13.20
N LEU A 182 15.17 7.38 -12.84
CA LEU A 182 14.27 8.51 -12.62
C LEU A 182 14.78 9.74 -13.38
N TYR A 183 14.01 10.20 -14.36
CA TYR A 183 14.21 11.52 -14.96
C TYR A 183 13.82 12.61 -13.97
N ILE A 184 14.76 13.52 -13.69
CA ILE A 184 14.57 14.65 -12.77
C ILE A 184 14.04 15.83 -13.58
N ARG A 185 12.73 16.05 -13.59
CA ARG A 185 12.14 17.23 -14.26
C ARG A 185 12.63 18.54 -13.64
N GLU A 186 12.76 19.59 -14.45
CA GLU A 186 13.05 20.96 -13.98
C GLU A 186 12.14 21.41 -12.83
N ILE A 187 10.87 20.98 -12.84
CA ILE A 187 9.91 21.36 -11.81
C ILE A 187 10.06 20.60 -10.48
N PHE A 188 10.70 19.42 -10.46
CA PHE A 188 10.81 18.60 -9.25
C PHE A 188 11.53 19.33 -8.11
N PRO A 189 12.72 19.93 -8.30
CA PRO A 189 13.36 20.72 -7.24
C PRO A 189 12.49 21.86 -6.73
N ARG A 190 11.76 22.55 -7.61
CA ARG A 190 10.89 23.69 -7.25
C ARG A 190 9.70 23.24 -6.41
N LEU A 191 9.01 22.16 -6.81
CA LEU A 191 7.90 21.60 -6.05
C LEU A 191 8.37 21.08 -4.69
N TRP A 192 9.52 20.42 -4.65
CA TRP A 192 10.07 19.91 -3.39
C TRP A 192 10.46 21.05 -2.44
N ASP A 193 11.01 22.16 -2.94
CA ASP A 193 11.32 23.32 -2.11
C ASP A 193 10.06 23.84 -1.39
N ILE A 194 8.95 23.98 -2.12
CA ILE A 194 7.65 24.39 -1.58
C ILE A 194 7.14 23.36 -0.56
N CYS A 195 7.11 22.08 -0.93
CA CYS A 195 6.63 21.00 -0.07
C CYS A 195 7.47 20.86 1.21
N SER A 196 8.79 21.04 1.11
CA SER A 196 9.71 20.89 2.24
C SER A 196 9.60 22.00 3.27
N LYS A 197 9.20 23.21 2.87
CA LYS A 197 9.12 24.40 3.75
C LYS A 197 7.73 24.68 4.30
N THR A 198 6.67 24.20 3.67
CA THR A 198 5.31 24.43 4.16
C THR A 198 5.03 23.68 5.48
N SER A 199 4.26 24.29 6.38
CA SER A 199 3.66 23.63 7.55
C SER A 199 2.29 23.03 7.28
N LYS A 200 1.68 23.36 6.14
CA LYS A 200 0.40 22.83 5.68
C LYS A 200 0.59 21.49 4.99
N GLY A 201 -0.42 20.61 5.08
CA GLY A 201 -0.53 19.46 4.18
C GLY A 201 -0.60 19.90 2.71
N VAL A 202 -0.02 19.12 1.80
CA VAL A 202 0.08 19.46 0.38
C VAL A 202 -0.72 18.47 -0.46
N SER A 203 -1.55 18.97 -1.37
CA SER A 203 -2.20 18.16 -2.39
C SER A 203 -1.66 18.53 -3.76
N ILE A 204 -1.05 17.56 -4.45
CA ILE A 204 -0.48 17.74 -5.78
C ILE A 204 -1.40 17.05 -6.78
N PHE A 205 -2.08 17.84 -7.60
CA PHE A 205 -2.96 17.33 -8.64
C PHE A 205 -2.29 17.36 -10.02
N GLY A 206 -2.68 16.44 -10.89
CA GLY A 206 -2.24 16.41 -12.27
C GLY A 206 -2.76 15.20 -13.01
N ASN A 207 -2.69 15.23 -14.34
CA ASN A 207 -3.24 14.18 -15.19
C ASN A 207 -2.62 12.80 -14.87
N PRO A 208 -3.36 11.69 -15.02
CA PRO A 208 -2.78 10.35 -14.96
C PRO A 208 -1.60 10.24 -15.94
N GLY A 209 -0.45 9.74 -15.47
CA GLY A 209 0.75 9.63 -16.30
C GLY A 209 1.64 10.86 -16.41
N ILE A 210 1.36 11.94 -15.67
CA ILE A 210 2.16 13.18 -15.71
C ILE A 210 3.50 13.12 -14.94
N GLY A 211 3.70 12.08 -14.13
CA GLY A 211 4.92 11.89 -13.33
C GLY A 211 4.76 12.08 -11.81
N LYS A 212 3.53 11.99 -11.27
CA LYS A 212 3.28 12.09 -9.81
C LYS A 212 4.07 11.03 -9.02
N THR A 213 4.00 9.77 -9.42
CA THR A 213 4.75 8.66 -8.80
C THR A 213 6.26 8.88 -8.87
N CYS A 214 6.77 9.35 -10.02
CA CYS A 214 8.18 9.73 -10.18
C CYS A 214 8.60 10.82 -9.18
N PHE A 215 7.75 11.82 -8.97
CA PHE A 215 7.98 12.84 -7.95
C PHE A 215 7.90 12.28 -6.53
N GLY A 216 7.05 11.28 -6.27
CA GLY A 216 7.04 10.51 -5.03
C GLY A 216 8.41 9.87 -4.73
N HIS A 217 9.03 9.20 -5.71
CA HIS A 217 10.38 8.66 -5.56
C HIS A 217 11.44 9.76 -5.38
N PHE A 218 11.28 10.90 -6.07
CA PHE A 218 12.15 12.06 -5.87
C PHE A 218 12.09 12.58 -4.43
N ILE A 219 10.90 12.61 -3.81
CA ILE A 219 10.74 12.99 -2.39
C ILE A 219 11.39 11.94 -1.49
N LEU A 220 11.14 10.65 -1.74
CA LEU A 220 11.76 9.56 -0.96
C LEU A 220 13.29 9.65 -0.99
N LEU A 221 13.89 9.97 -2.14
CA LEU A 221 15.33 10.18 -2.27
C LEU A 221 15.82 11.29 -1.33
N HIS A 222 15.13 12.44 -1.29
CA HIS A 222 15.51 13.54 -0.41
C HIS A 222 15.32 13.20 1.08
N LEU A 223 14.25 12.49 1.43
CA LEU A 223 13.96 12.09 2.80
C LEU A 223 14.92 11.00 3.30
N GLY A 224 15.25 10.02 2.45
CA GLY A 224 16.24 8.98 2.73
C GLY A 224 17.61 9.56 3.03
N ARG A 225 18.11 10.48 2.20
CA ARG A 225 19.39 11.17 2.43
C ARG A 225 19.43 11.98 3.73
N ARG A 226 18.27 12.40 4.24
CA ARG A 226 18.12 13.15 5.50
C ARG A 226 17.86 12.25 6.71
N GLY A 227 17.78 10.93 6.52
CA GLY A 227 17.40 9.98 7.57
C GLY A 227 15.97 10.19 8.08
N GLY A 228 15.07 10.68 7.24
CA GLY A 228 13.68 10.92 7.60
C GLY A 228 12.86 9.63 7.72
N THR A 229 11.88 9.63 8.61
CA THR A 229 10.86 8.58 8.70
C THR A 229 9.72 8.88 7.74
N VAL A 230 9.35 7.92 6.89
CA VAL A 230 8.34 8.10 5.85
C VAL A 230 7.38 6.94 5.83
N VAL A 231 6.09 7.21 5.90
CA VAL A 231 5.05 6.25 5.50
C VAL A 231 4.67 6.59 4.06
N TYR A 232 4.94 5.66 3.15
CA TYR A 232 4.61 5.78 1.73
C TYR A 232 3.47 4.83 1.39
N GLU A 233 2.38 5.38 0.90
CA GLU A 233 1.19 4.65 0.47
C GLU A 233 0.96 4.87 -1.03
N ASP A 234 0.82 3.76 -1.74
CA ASP A 234 0.27 3.67 -3.09
C ASP A 234 -0.88 2.66 -3.10
N ALA A 235 -1.63 2.57 -4.19
CA ALA A 235 -2.89 1.81 -4.27
C ALA A 235 -2.81 0.36 -3.76
N ASP A 236 -1.65 -0.30 -3.95
CA ASP A 236 -1.46 -1.70 -3.60
C ASP A 236 -0.48 -1.92 -2.43
N LYS A 237 0.17 -0.86 -1.93
CA LYS A 237 1.32 -1.01 -1.02
C LYS A 237 1.44 0.16 -0.05
N CYS A 238 1.56 -0.13 1.25
CA CYS A 238 1.87 0.85 2.29
C CYS A 238 3.13 0.41 3.06
N VAL A 239 4.16 1.25 3.02
CA VAL A 239 5.49 0.95 3.59
C VAL A 239 5.94 2.07 4.51
N LEU A 240 6.33 1.70 5.72
CA LEU A 240 7.10 2.54 6.63
C LEU A 240 8.60 2.37 6.35
N PHE A 241 9.25 3.46 5.97
CA PHE A 241 10.70 3.59 5.86
C PHE A 241 11.24 4.37 7.06
N SER A 242 12.16 3.79 7.83
CA SER A 242 12.80 4.47 8.96
C SER A 242 14.29 4.11 9.07
N ASP A 243 14.95 4.66 10.08
CA ASP A 243 16.31 4.30 10.43
C ASP A 243 16.43 2.92 11.11
N GLN A 244 15.37 2.49 11.80
CA GLN A 244 15.29 1.23 12.53
C GLN A 244 14.86 0.03 11.68
N GLY A 245 14.21 0.28 10.53
CA GLY A 245 13.82 -0.77 9.61
C GLY A 245 12.88 -0.31 8.52
N VAL A 246 12.53 -1.25 7.65
CA VAL A 246 11.50 -1.07 6.62
C VAL A 246 10.36 -2.02 6.91
N VAL A 247 9.13 -1.52 6.99
CA VAL A 247 7.96 -2.34 7.34
C VAL A 247 6.86 -2.13 6.33
N GLU A 248 6.45 -3.19 5.63
CA GLU A 248 5.26 -3.19 4.78
C GLU A 248 4.04 -3.63 5.60
N GLY A 249 2.92 -2.93 5.44
CA GLY A 249 1.69 -3.17 6.20
C GLY A 249 0.51 -2.39 5.64
N ARG A 250 -0.45 -2.04 6.50
CA ARG A 250 -1.55 -1.11 6.18
C ARG A 250 -1.32 0.23 6.84
N THR A 251 -1.95 1.27 6.33
CA THR A 251 -1.88 2.63 6.88
C THR A 251 -2.29 2.68 8.36
N SER A 252 -3.34 1.95 8.74
CA SER A 252 -3.78 1.81 10.13
C SER A 252 -2.74 1.16 11.06
N ASP A 253 -1.82 0.36 10.52
CA ASP A 253 -0.74 -0.23 11.32
C ASP A 253 0.30 0.83 11.73
N PHE A 254 0.27 2.01 11.10
CA PHE A 254 1.21 3.11 11.30
C PHE A 254 0.60 4.34 11.96
N ASP A 255 -0.65 4.29 12.46
CA ASP A 255 -1.35 5.45 13.07
C ASP A 255 -0.51 6.16 14.16
N GLN A 256 0.17 5.40 15.02
CA GLN A 256 1.03 5.97 16.06
C GLN A 256 2.26 6.68 15.50
N VAL A 257 2.80 6.20 14.37
CA VAL A 257 3.94 6.80 13.67
C VAL A 257 3.48 8.06 12.92
N LEU A 258 2.29 8.01 12.31
CA LEU A 258 1.64 9.13 11.64
C LEU A 258 1.16 10.23 12.61
N SER A 259 0.98 9.89 13.89
CA SER A 259 0.72 10.86 14.96
C SER A 259 1.96 11.65 15.38
N GLN A 260 3.13 11.44 14.75
CA GLN A 260 4.34 12.19 15.02
C GLN A 260 4.58 13.25 13.94
N SER A 261 4.73 14.51 14.34
CA SER A 261 5.07 15.62 13.42
C SER A 261 6.45 15.50 12.74
N SER A 262 7.32 14.61 13.22
CA SER A 262 8.60 14.27 12.57
C SER A 262 8.46 13.32 11.38
N THR A 263 7.31 12.68 11.23
CA THR A 263 7.04 11.69 10.18
C THR A 263 6.51 12.37 8.92
N TRP A 264 6.91 11.86 7.77
CA TRP A 264 6.33 12.22 6.47
C TRP A 264 5.31 11.18 6.04
N TYR A 265 4.17 11.64 5.56
CA TYR A 265 3.17 10.78 4.94
C TYR A 265 3.02 11.14 3.46
N ILE A 266 3.26 10.17 2.58
CA ILE A 266 3.16 10.35 1.13
C ILE A 266 2.12 9.36 0.62
N SER A 267 0.96 9.84 0.17
CA SER A 267 -0.12 8.98 -0.32
C SER A 267 -0.47 9.27 -1.78
N HIS A 268 -0.74 8.23 -2.56
CA HIS A 268 -1.25 8.32 -3.95
C HIS A 268 -2.76 8.14 -4.05
N ASP A 269 -3.45 7.97 -2.91
CA ASP A 269 -4.89 7.75 -2.86
C ASP A 269 -5.65 9.04 -2.48
N ASP A 270 -6.93 9.10 -2.88
CA ASP A 270 -7.85 10.19 -2.55
C ASP A 270 -8.64 9.95 -1.26
N GLY A 271 -8.25 8.92 -0.50
CA GLY A 271 -8.80 8.56 0.80
C GLY A 271 -8.73 9.69 1.82
N SER A 272 -9.62 9.63 2.81
CA SER A 272 -9.62 10.57 3.92
C SER A 272 -8.25 10.54 4.59
N THR A 273 -7.50 11.65 4.48
CA THR A 273 -6.43 11.91 5.42
C THR A 273 -7.11 12.10 6.77
N ASP A 274 -7.08 11.07 7.61
CA ASP A 274 -7.26 11.27 9.04
C ASP A 274 -6.31 12.39 9.47
N ASP A 275 -6.72 13.20 10.46
CA ASP A 275 -6.04 14.43 10.88
C ASP A 275 -4.71 14.06 11.60
N TYR A 276 -3.76 13.50 10.85
CA TYR A 276 -2.44 13.08 11.30
C TYR A 276 -1.56 14.30 11.54
N GLU A 277 -0.76 14.29 12.60
CA GLU A 277 0.25 15.32 12.83
C GLU A 277 1.42 15.24 11.84
N ALA A 278 1.60 14.10 11.18
CA ALA A 278 2.61 13.88 10.17
C ALA A 278 2.50 14.87 9.01
N LYS A 279 3.67 15.24 8.46
CA LYS A 279 3.73 16.12 7.30
C LYS A 279 3.27 15.37 6.05
N THR A 280 2.09 15.72 5.58
CA THR A 280 1.36 14.95 4.55
C THR A 280 1.46 15.58 3.15
N ILE A 281 1.82 14.75 2.16
CA ILE A 281 1.75 15.06 0.72
C ILE A 281 0.85 14.01 0.06
N VAL A 282 -0.22 14.47 -0.60
CA VAL A 282 -1.16 13.61 -1.32
C VAL A 282 -1.07 13.88 -2.82
N PHE A 283 -0.91 12.82 -3.61
CA PHE A 283 -1.00 12.86 -5.07
C PHE A 283 -2.41 12.51 -5.51
N THR A 284 -3.04 13.37 -6.32
CA THR A 284 -4.40 13.11 -6.81
C THR A 284 -4.53 13.41 -8.31
N SER A 285 -5.49 12.74 -8.95
CA SER A 285 -5.84 12.96 -10.36
C SER A 285 -7.01 13.91 -10.54
N ARG A 286 -7.76 14.22 -9.47
CA ARG A 286 -8.93 15.10 -9.52
C ARG A 286 -8.68 16.33 -8.65
N LEU A 287 -9.00 17.51 -9.16
CA LEU A 287 -9.08 18.71 -8.33
C LEU A 287 -10.27 18.57 -7.38
N ARG A 288 -10.05 18.02 -6.19
CA ARG A 288 -11.00 18.19 -5.09
C ARG A 288 -10.64 19.46 -4.34
N ARG A 289 -11.63 20.32 -4.15
CA ARG A 289 -11.57 21.35 -3.11
C ARG A 289 -11.51 20.59 -1.79
N THR A 290 -10.33 20.48 -1.20
CA THR A 290 -10.17 19.88 0.11
C THR A 290 -11.00 20.69 1.11
N THR A 291 -11.94 20.01 1.76
CA THR A 291 -12.68 20.56 2.91
C THR A 291 -11.77 20.46 4.12
N GLY A 292 -10.81 21.37 4.22
CA GLY A 292 -9.86 21.48 5.33
C GLY A 292 -9.15 22.81 5.25
N SER A 293 -9.27 23.65 6.28
CA SER A 293 -8.95 25.08 6.27
C SER A 293 -7.47 25.43 6.06
N GLN A 294 -6.55 24.46 5.96
CA GLN A 294 -5.11 24.69 5.84
C GLN A 294 -4.35 23.66 4.97
N SER A 295 -4.82 23.38 3.75
CA SER A 295 -4.03 22.61 2.76
C SER A 295 -3.52 23.49 1.61
N LEU A 296 -2.34 23.19 1.08
CA LEU A 296 -1.77 23.83 -0.09
C LEU A 296 -2.02 22.95 -1.32
N SER A 297 -2.77 23.44 -2.30
CA SER A 297 -2.99 22.73 -3.56
C SER A 297 -1.99 23.18 -4.62
N LEU A 298 -1.25 22.25 -5.21
CA LEU A 298 -0.29 22.49 -6.29
C LEU A 298 -0.69 21.70 -7.54
N CYS A 299 -0.48 22.28 -8.71
CA CYS A 299 -0.68 21.61 -10.00
C CYS A 299 0.67 21.10 -10.52
N MET A 300 0.74 19.84 -10.95
CA MET A 300 1.83 19.35 -11.77
C MET A 300 1.52 19.65 -13.24
N PRO A 301 2.29 20.53 -13.91
CA PRO A 301 2.04 20.91 -15.30
C PRO A 301 2.37 19.77 -16.26
N VAL A 302 1.74 19.86 -17.43
CA VAL A 302 2.10 19.06 -18.61
C VAL A 302 3.56 19.28 -19.00
N TRP A 303 4.14 18.29 -19.66
CA TRP A 303 5.52 18.38 -20.13
C TRP A 303 5.59 19.24 -21.39
N SER A 304 6.64 20.07 -21.51
CA SER A 304 6.94 20.69 -22.79
C SER A 304 7.49 19.66 -23.78
N GLU A 305 7.42 19.98 -25.07
CA GLU A 305 8.04 19.16 -26.12
C GLU A 305 9.56 19.00 -25.88
N GLU A 306 10.23 20.07 -25.45
CA GLU A 306 11.65 20.04 -25.09
C GLU A 306 11.94 19.09 -23.91
N GLU A 307 11.12 19.12 -22.84
CA GLU A 307 11.24 18.17 -21.72
C GLU A 307 11.06 16.73 -22.20
N ILE A 308 10.08 16.47 -23.08
CA ILE A 308 9.80 15.15 -23.64
C ILE A 308 10.99 14.65 -24.46
N MET A 309 11.53 15.47 -25.36
CA MET A 309 12.62 15.08 -26.25
C MET A 309 13.94 14.88 -25.48
N THR A 310 14.16 15.68 -24.44
CA THR A 310 15.30 15.49 -23.51
C THR A 310 15.19 14.16 -22.78
N CYS A 311 14.04 13.87 -22.17
CA CYS A 311 13.79 12.60 -21.50
C CYS A 311 13.86 11.41 -22.47
N ARG A 312 13.37 11.57 -23.71
CA ARG A 312 13.52 10.57 -24.76
C ARG A 312 14.98 10.25 -25.03
N GLY A 313 15.82 11.27 -25.19
CA GLY A 313 17.26 11.10 -25.44
C GLY A 313 17.97 10.33 -24.32
N LEU A 314 17.54 10.53 -23.07
CA LEU A 314 18.20 9.96 -21.89
C LEU A 314 17.64 8.59 -21.48
N MET A 315 16.33 8.36 -21.57
CA MET A 315 15.65 7.15 -21.06
C MET A 315 15.01 6.28 -22.15
N TYR A 316 14.66 6.86 -23.31
CA TYR A 316 13.94 6.17 -24.39
C TYR A 316 14.67 6.33 -25.72
N SER A 317 16.00 6.22 -25.70
CA SER A 317 16.87 6.51 -26.85
C SER A 317 16.59 5.63 -28.07
N ASN A 318 15.98 4.46 -27.85
CA ASN A 318 15.58 3.52 -28.90
C ASN A 318 14.26 3.90 -29.59
N THR A 319 13.39 4.69 -28.95
CA THR A 319 12.09 5.09 -29.52
C THR A 319 12.30 6.21 -30.53
N PRO A 320 11.93 6.07 -31.82
CA PRO A 320 12.18 7.09 -32.84
C PRO A 320 11.57 8.47 -32.52
N ALA A 321 12.33 9.53 -32.75
CA ALA A 321 11.89 10.92 -32.52
C ALA A 321 10.55 11.24 -33.20
N ALA A 322 10.39 10.84 -34.48
CA ALA A 322 9.17 11.08 -35.24
C ALA A 322 7.92 10.42 -34.64
N ILE A 323 8.05 9.26 -33.98
CA ILE A 323 6.92 8.60 -33.29
C ILE A 323 6.55 9.40 -32.04
N VAL A 324 7.54 9.91 -31.31
CA VAL A 324 7.33 10.72 -30.10
C VAL A 324 6.70 12.06 -30.45
N GLU A 325 7.13 12.70 -31.54
CA GLU A 325 6.55 13.94 -32.08
C GLU A 325 5.07 13.72 -32.45
N ASP A 326 4.74 12.67 -33.23
CA ASP A 326 3.34 12.33 -33.55
C ASP A 326 2.50 12.07 -32.29
N CYS A 327 3.05 11.32 -31.33
CA CYS A 327 2.36 11.07 -30.07
C CYS A 327 2.15 12.36 -29.27
N TYR A 328 3.11 13.28 -29.27
CA TYR A 328 2.99 14.56 -28.58
C TYR A 328 1.91 15.43 -29.21
N ASP A 329 1.81 15.50 -30.53
CA ASP A 329 0.74 16.23 -31.22
C ASP A 329 -0.66 15.70 -30.87
N ARG A 330 -0.78 14.39 -30.62
CA ARG A 330 -2.04 13.72 -30.32
C ARG A 330 -2.42 13.76 -28.84
N TRP A 331 -1.45 13.50 -27.95
CA TRP A 331 -1.67 13.34 -26.51
C TRP A 331 -1.27 14.57 -25.68
N GLY A 332 -0.57 15.53 -26.29
CA GLY A 332 0.10 16.62 -25.59
C GLY A 332 1.23 16.13 -24.69
N GLY A 333 1.62 16.95 -23.71
CA GLY A 333 2.72 16.66 -22.78
C GLY A 333 2.43 15.61 -21.69
N ILE A 334 1.90 14.42 -22.05
CA ILE A 334 1.65 13.30 -21.13
C ILE A 334 2.64 12.15 -21.42
N PRO A 335 3.79 12.07 -20.70
CA PRO A 335 4.87 11.14 -21.02
C PRO A 335 4.48 9.66 -21.06
N ARG A 336 3.46 9.27 -20.30
CA ARG A 336 2.97 7.89 -20.31
C ARG A 336 2.59 7.44 -21.72
N TYR A 337 1.91 8.29 -22.48
CA TYR A 337 1.46 7.97 -23.84
C TYR A 337 2.48 8.39 -24.90
N VAL A 338 3.24 9.45 -24.62
CA VAL A 338 4.23 10.01 -25.56
C VAL A 338 5.56 9.27 -25.56
N LEU A 339 5.96 8.67 -24.43
CA LEU A 339 7.23 7.94 -24.29
C LEU A 339 6.99 6.46 -23.98
N ARG A 340 6.40 6.16 -22.82
CA ARG A 340 6.29 4.76 -22.34
C ARG A 340 5.45 3.88 -23.27
N TYR A 341 4.37 4.42 -23.82
CA TYR A 341 3.44 3.71 -24.69
C TYR A 341 3.46 4.22 -26.14
N ALA A 342 4.53 4.92 -26.54
CA ALA A 342 4.63 5.53 -27.86
C ALA A 342 4.37 4.51 -29.00
N GLU A 343 4.92 3.30 -28.85
CA GLU A 343 4.83 2.22 -29.83
C GLU A 343 3.76 1.16 -29.48
N ASP A 344 2.99 1.35 -28.39
CA ASP A 344 1.94 0.42 -27.98
C ASP A 344 0.60 0.78 -28.65
N SER A 345 0.26 0.06 -29.71
CA SER A 345 -0.95 0.32 -30.50
C SER A 345 -2.26 0.25 -29.69
N GLU A 346 -2.34 -0.60 -28.66
CA GLU A 346 -3.57 -0.73 -27.87
C GLU A 346 -3.75 0.44 -26.91
N GLN A 347 -2.66 0.92 -26.32
CA GLN A 347 -2.66 2.14 -25.52
C GLN A 347 -2.95 3.38 -26.38
N GLN A 348 -2.38 3.46 -27.58
CA GLN A 348 -2.61 4.58 -28.52
C GLN A 348 -4.08 4.70 -28.94
N LYS A 349 -4.81 3.57 -29.11
CA LYS A 349 -6.26 3.56 -29.41
C LYS A 349 -7.14 4.14 -28.31
N LEU A 350 -6.63 4.29 -27.08
CA LEU A 350 -7.42 4.86 -25.99
C LEU A 350 -7.80 6.32 -26.25
N LEU A 351 -6.98 7.07 -27.02
CA LEU A 351 -7.31 8.46 -27.39
C LEU A 351 -8.51 8.50 -28.33
N GLU A 352 -8.53 7.67 -29.37
CA GLU A 352 -9.64 7.58 -30.32
C GLU A 352 -10.93 7.22 -29.60
N LYS A 353 -10.88 6.20 -28.73
CA LYS A 353 -12.02 5.82 -27.89
C LYS A 353 -12.50 6.98 -27.00
N ALA A 354 -11.58 7.76 -26.44
CA ALA A 354 -11.94 8.91 -25.61
C ALA A 354 -12.59 10.02 -26.45
N ILE A 355 -12.07 10.32 -27.64
CA ILE A 355 -12.64 11.30 -28.56
C ILE A 355 -14.06 10.90 -28.98
N ASP A 356 -14.28 9.63 -29.31
CA ASP A 356 -15.58 9.10 -29.71
C ASP A 356 -16.64 9.20 -28.58
N MET A 357 -16.20 9.15 -27.32
CA MET A 357 -17.09 9.29 -26.16
C MET A 357 -17.41 10.75 -25.81
N VAL A 358 -16.61 11.70 -26.28
CA VAL A 358 -16.74 13.11 -25.91
C VAL A 358 -17.76 13.82 -26.80
N ARG A 359 -18.78 14.41 -26.17
CA ARG A 359 -19.70 15.31 -26.86
C ARG A 359 -19.01 16.66 -27.03
N VAL A 360 -18.93 17.17 -28.26
CA VAL A 360 -18.33 18.48 -28.57
C VAL A 360 -18.89 19.60 -27.68
N TRP A 361 -20.18 19.53 -27.34
CA TRP A 361 -20.84 20.47 -26.42
C TRP A 361 -20.24 20.48 -25.01
N ASP A 362 -19.77 19.35 -24.50
CA ASP A 362 -19.09 19.28 -23.20
C ASP A 362 -17.72 19.97 -23.26
N VAL A 363 -17.00 19.83 -24.37
CA VAL A 363 -15.70 20.49 -24.59
C VAL A 363 -15.88 22.01 -24.69
N ILE A 364 -16.87 22.46 -25.45
CA ILE A 364 -17.19 23.89 -25.57
C ILE A 364 -17.58 24.45 -24.20
N ARG A 365 -18.43 23.73 -23.45
CA ARG A 365 -18.86 24.16 -22.11
C ARG A 365 -17.69 24.30 -21.13
N ILE A 366 -16.74 23.37 -21.15
CA ILE A 366 -15.54 23.40 -20.29
C ILE A 366 -14.57 24.50 -20.72
N SER A 367 -14.29 24.64 -22.02
CA SER A 367 -13.31 25.60 -22.55
C SER A 367 -13.77 27.06 -22.50
N THR A 368 -15.09 27.29 -22.56
CA THR A 368 -15.66 28.65 -22.51
C THR A 368 -16.20 29.04 -21.13
N GLY A 369 -16.17 28.12 -20.14
CA GLY A 369 -16.59 28.40 -18.76
C GLY A 369 -18.10 28.58 -18.57
N TRP A 370 -18.94 27.98 -19.43
CA TRP A 370 -20.42 28.16 -19.48
C TRP A 370 -21.20 27.54 -18.29
N ASN A 371 -20.61 27.46 -17.11
CA ASN A 371 -21.27 27.01 -15.88
C ASN A 371 -21.86 28.16 -15.02
N LEU A 372 -21.98 29.39 -15.54
CA LEU A 372 -22.47 30.55 -14.77
C LEU A 372 -23.85 31.08 -15.16
N LEU A 373 -24.58 30.47 -16.10
CA LEU A 373 -25.97 30.86 -16.38
C LEU A 373 -26.88 29.63 -16.50
N PRO A 374 -28.11 29.68 -15.95
CA PRO A 374 -29.03 28.56 -16.01
C PRO A 374 -29.44 28.32 -17.46
N TYR A 375 -29.50 27.05 -17.81
CA TYR A 375 -30.00 26.51 -19.07
C TYR A 375 -31.37 27.13 -19.41
N ALA A 376 -31.48 27.84 -20.52
CA ALA A 376 -32.76 28.06 -21.19
C ALA A 376 -32.93 26.91 -22.18
N GLY A 377 -33.92 26.04 -21.94
CA GLY A 377 -34.30 25.02 -22.91
C GLY A 377 -34.85 25.65 -24.20
N GLU A 378 -34.86 24.88 -25.28
CA GLU A 378 -35.31 25.29 -26.62
C GLU A 378 -36.81 25.67 -26.70
N ASP A 379 -37.55 25.54 -25.60
CA ASP A 379 -38.90 26.05 -25.46
C ASP A 379 -38.84 27.24 -24.51
N GLY A 380 -38.95 28.47 -25.01
CA GLY A 380 -38.76 29.72 -24.28
C GLY A 380 -39.72 30.02 -23.13
N SER A 381 -39.94 29.09 -22.21
CA SER A 381 -40.64 29.27 -20.94
C SER A 381 -39.65 29.24 -19.78
N ALA A 382 -39.44 30.41 -19.17
CA ALA A 382 -38.71 30.55 -17.92
C ALA A 382 -39.48 29.85 -16.78
N VAL A 383 -38.84 28.90 -16.10
CA VAL A 383 -39.32 28.37 -14.82
C VAL A 383 -38.69 29.20 -13.70
N PRO A 384 -39.46 29.85 -12.81
CA PRO A 384 -38.88 30.62 -11.71
C PRO A 384 -38.30 29.68 -10.67
N LEU A 385 -37.12 30.02 -10.16
CA LEU A 385 -36.54 29.43 -8.95
C LEU A 385 -37.47 29.73 -7.75
N SER A 386 -38.31 28.77 -7.38
CA SER A 386 -38.99 28.78 -6.10
C SER A 386 -38.37 27.73 -5.17
N GLY A 387 -37.59 28.23 -4.22
CA GLY A 387 -37.46 27.66 -2.89
C GLY A 387 -36.61 26.40 -2.74
N GLN A 388 -35.34 26.59 -2.38
CA GLN A 388 -34.90 26.13 -1.06
C GLN A 388 -33.59 26.82 -0.62
N ARG A 389 -33.81 27.74 0.31
CA ARG A 389 -32.94 28.23 1.40
C ARG A 389 -31.44 27.96 1.28
N ARG A 390 -30.71 29.08 1.13
CA ARG A 390 -29.51 29.34 1.93
C ARG A 390 -29.81 28.97 3.39
N LEU A 391 -29.05 28.04 3.94
CA LEU A 391 -28.58 28.09 5.33
C LEU A 391 -27.20 27.43 5.33
N TYR A 392 -26.19 28.23 5.71
CA TYR A 392 -24.94 27.75 6.31
C TYR A 392 -25.26 26.71 7.41
N PRO A 393 -24.39 25.72 7.69
CA PRO A 393 -22.94 25.85 7.87
C PRO A 393 -22.09 25.30 6.73
#